data_AF-A0A9E0MYQ5-F1
#
_entry.id   AF-A0A9E0MYQ5-F1
#
_cell.length_a   1.000
_cell.length_b   1.000
_cell.length_c   1.000
_cell.angle_alpha   90.00
_cell.angle_beta   90.00
_cell.angle_gamma   90.00
#
_symmetry.space_group_name_H-M   'P 1'
#
loop_
_entity.id
_entity.type
_entity.pdbx_description
1 polymer ?
#
loop_
_entity_poly.entity_id
_entity_poly.type
_entity_poly.pdbx_seq_one_letter_code
_entity_poly.pdbx_strand_id
1 'polypeptide(L)'
;MSAAPAAAQTEGEAPKKGKKKLILIVVGVLLVLLLAGGVTAYLLMKKSMASDAEGADAGDEHAEQTEDPKAQSKAKMEAATPPIFVPLDPFIVNLADRETERFAQIGINLQVDDAKVGEDMKLYMPAIRNAILLILSHKTAEELLTAEGKIKLAGEIQRGAARAMGYEIAEPAPEETVEPSADGETEAPAPQKKRKKKKAESYNPIVQVHYANFIIQ
;
A
#
# COMPACT_ATOMS: atom_id res chain seq x y z
N MET A 1 80.05 -4.48 4.68
CA MET A 1 80.10 -5.27 5.93
C MET A 1 80.15 -4.30 7.09
N SER A 2 79.21 -4.39 8.03
CA SER A 2 79.43 -4.29 9.47
C SER A 2 78.11 -4.17 10.19
N ALA A 3 77.97 -5.01 11.21
CA ALA A 3 76.78 -5.31 11.97
C ALA A 3 76.35 -4.16 12.91
N ALA A 4 75.05 -4.12 13.22
CA ALA A 4 74.52 -3.51 14.43
C ALA A 4 73.93 -4.62 15.32
N PRO A 5 74.24 -4.65 16.63
CA PRO A 5 73.82 -5.69 17.55
C PRO A 5 72.46 -5.39 18.18
N ALA A 6 71.87 -6.45 18.74
CA ALA A 6 70.70 -6.40 19.60
C ALA A 6 71.04 -5.82 21.00
N ALA A 7 70.13 -5.01 21.54
CA ALA A 7 69.94 -4.86 22.99
C ALA A 7 68.48 -4.47 23.28
N ALA A 8 67.92 -5.17 24.26
CA ALA A 8 66.55 -5.12 24.71
C ALA A 8 66.16 -3.78 25.36
N GLN A 9 64.86 -3.45 25.27
CA GLN A 9 64.14 -2.78 26.35
C GLN A 9 62.78 -3.48 26.51
N THR A 10 62.67 -4.24 27.59
CA THR A 10 61.44 -4.70 28.22
C THR A 10 60.98 -3.63 29.21
N GLU A 11 59.78 -3.06 29.06
CA GLU A 11 58.95 -2.66 30.20
C GLU A 11 57.50 -2.42 29.76
N GLY A 12 56.54 -2.88 30.55
CA GLY A 12 55.12 -2.54 30.38
C GLY A 12 54.15 -3.70 30.32
N GLU A 13 54.16 -4.57 31.34
CA GLU A 13 53.04 -5.46 31.62
C GLU A 13 51.79 -4.63 31.97
N ALA A 14 50.69 -4.84 31.23
CA ALA A 14 49.35 -4.41 31.61
C ALA A 14 48.47 -5.67 31.84
N PRO A 15 47.78 -5.79 32.98
CA PRO A 15 47.21 -7.05 33.42
C PRO A 15 45.96 -7.42 32.60
N LYS A 16 45.91 -8.67 32.13
CA LYS A 16 44.73 -9.26 31.48
C LYS A 16 43.58 -9.38 32.48
N LYS A 17 42.73 -8.36 32.55
CA LYS A 17 41.53 -8.35 33.42
C LYS A 17 40.51 -9.39 32.89
N GLY A 18 40.27 -10.41 33.70
CA GLY A 18 39.58 -11.64 33.32
C GLY A 18 38.15 -11.46 32.78
N LYS A 19 37.90 -12.10 31.63
CA LYS A 19 36.64 -12.17 30.86
C LYS A 19 35.39 -12.49 31.70
N LYS A 20 35.55 -13.12 32.88
CA LYS A 20 34.47 -13.46 33.81
C LYS A 20 33.77 -12.23 34.43
N LYS A 21 34.49 -11.13 34.67
CA LYS A 21 33.89 -9.89 35.21
C LYS A 21 33.10 -9.13 34.15
N LEU A 22 33.54 -9.17 32.89
CA LEU A 22 32.82 -8.57 31.76
C LEU A 22 31.53 -9.35 31.45
N ILE A 23 31.57 -10.68 31.47
CA ILE A 23 30.37 -11.52 31.29
C ILE A 23 29.36 -11.29 32.42
N LEU A 24 29.80 -11.17 33.67
CA LEU A 24 28.90 -10.85 34.78
C LEU A 24 28.26 -9.45 34.64
N ILE A 25 28.99 -8.46 34.14
CA ILE A 25 28.44 -7.11 33.87
C ILE A 25 27.42 -7.15 32.74
N VAL A 26 27.71 -7.85 31.64
CA VAL A 26 26.78 -7.96 30.50
C VAL A 26 25.51 -8.71 30.89
N VAL A 27 25.62 -9.79 31.66
CA VAL A 27 24.45 -10.52 32.19
C VAL A 27 23.66 -9.66 33.18
N GLY A 28 24.34 -8.87 34.02
CA GLY A 28 23.70 -7.93 34.94
C GLY A 28 22.92 -6.83 34.20
N VAL A 29 23.50 -6.25 33.14
CA VAL A 29 22.83 -5.23 32.33
C VAL A 29 21.64 -5.82 31.56
N LEU A 30 21.77 -7.03 31.01
CA LEU A 30 20.66 -7.74 30.35
C LEU A 30 19.52 -8.05 31.33
N LEU A 31 19.82 -8.48 32.55
CA LEU A 31 18.80 -8.71 33.59
C LEU A 31 18.09 -7.41 33.98
N VAL A 32 18.82 -6.31 34.12
CA VAL A 32 18.22 -5.00 34.45
C VAL A 32 17.33 -4.50 33.30
N LEU A 33 17.75 -4.67 32.04
CA LEU A 33 16.95 -4.28 30.88
C LEU A 33 15.69 -5.14 30.71
N LEU A 34 15.78 -6.45 30.97
CA LEU A 34 14.61 -7.35 30.94
C LEU A 34 13.62 -7.05 32.08
N LEU A 35 14.11 -6.71 33.27
CA LEU A 35 13.24 -6.31 34.39
C LEU A 35 12.59 -4.94 34.14
N ALA A 36 13.31 -3.97 33.58
CA ALA A 36 12.76 -2.66 33.22
C ALA A 36 11.75 -2.75 32.06
N GLY A 37 12.02 -3.57 31.05
CA GLY A 37 11.08 -3.84 29.95
C GLY A 37 9.84 -4.63 30.41
N GLY A 38 10.01 -5.56 31.35
CA GLY A 38 8.91 -6.35 31.91
C GLY A 38 7.93 -5.50 32.74
N VAL A 39 8.42 -4.58 33.56
CA VAL A 39 7.56 -3.71 34.39
C VAL A 39 6.79 -2.69 33.54
N THR A 40 7.42 -2.13 32.49
CA THR A 40 6.75 -1.19 31.58
C THR A 40 5.68 -1.88 30.72
N ALA A 41 5.95 -3.07 30.20
CA ALA A 41 4.96 -3.88 29.49
C ALA A 41 3.80 -4.33 30.40
N TYR A 42 4.10 -4.73 31.64
CA TYR A 42 3.08 -5.14 32.61
C TYR A 42 2.20 -3.97 33.07
N LEU A 43 2.74 -2.77 33.25
CA LEU A 43 1.95 -1.57 33.58
C LEU A 43 1.08 -1.09 32.42
N LEU A 44 1.55 -1.24 31.17
CA LEU A 44 0.74 -0.95 30.00
C LEU A 44 -0.41 -1.95 29.85
N MET A 45 -0.12 -3.25 30.01
CA MET A 45 -1.13 -4.31 29.90
C MET A 45 -2.18 -4.25 31.04
N LYS A 46 -1.77 -3.85 32.26
CA LYS A 46 -2.69 -3.60 33.37
C LYS A 46 -3.58 -2.37 33.16
N LYS A 47 -3.08 -1.33 32.46
CA LYS A 47 -3.90 -0.17 32.05
C LYS A 47 -4.92 -0.56 30.97
N SER A 48 -4.56 -1.46 30.06
CA SER A 48 -5.46 -1.96 29.00
C SER A 48 -6.57 -2.87 29.50
N MET A 49 -6.36 -3.60 30.61
CA MET A 49 -7.39 -4.47 31.22
C MET A 49 -8.31 -3.75 32.22
N ALA A 50 -8.01 -2.50 32.58
CA ALA A 50 -8.82 -1.70 33.51
C ALA A 50 -9.73 -0.67 32.81
N SER A 51 -9.85 -0.73 31.47
CA SER A 51 -10.68 0.19 30.68
C SER A 51 -11.97 -0.42 30.15
N ASP A 52 -12.34 -1.62 30.62
CA ASP A 52 -13.61 -2.29 30.33
C ASP A 52 -14.40 -2.51 31.64
N ALA A 53 -14.67 -1.44 32.38
CA ALA A 53 -15.73 -1.40 33.38
C ALA A 53 -16.06 0.05 33.78
N GLU A 54 -17.30 0.42 33.51
CA GLU A 54 -18.07 1.51 34.13
C GLU A 54 -17.71 2.95 33.74
N GLY A 55 -18.63 3.55 32.98
CA GLY A 55 -18.77 5.00 32.89
C GLY A 55 -19.52 5.55 34.09
N ALA A 56 -19.26 6.83 34.40
CA ALA A 56 -20.25 7.87 34.70
C ALA A 56 -19.54 9.15 35.19
N ASP A 57 -19.84 10.23 34.47
CA ASP A 57 -20.14 11.58 34.97
C ASP A 57 -19.06 12.65 35.26
N ALA A 58 -19.41 13.84 34.75
CA ALA A 58 -18.99 15.22 35.02
C ALA A 58 -17.59 15.67 34.55
N GLY A 59 -17.43 16.70 33.71
CA GLY A 59 -18.35 17.65 33.10
C GLY A 59 -17.59 18.81 32.46
N ASP A 60 -18.34 19.67 31.74
CA ASP A 60 -17.97 20.97 31.14
C ASP A 60 -16.90 20.96 30.01
N GLU A 61 -17.09 21.53 28.81
CA GLU A 61 -18.07 22.49 28.28
C GLU A 61 -17.88 22.57 26.74
N HIS A 62 -18.95 22.97 26.04
CA HIS A 62 -19.03 23.51 24.66
C HIS A 62 -19.34 22.61 23.43
N ALA A 63 -20.57 22.85 22.93
CA ALA A 63 -21.03 22.95 21.53
C ALA A 63 -21.44 21.68 20.75
N GLU A 64 -22.69 21.27 20.99
CA GLU A 64 -23.78 21.07 20.00
C GLU A 64 -23.40 20.88 18.51
N GLN A 65 -23.48 19.64 18.02
CA GLN A 65 -24.22 19.30 16.79
C GLN A 65 -24.53 17.80 16.74
N THR A 66 -25.82 17.52 16.77
CA THR A 66 -26.45 16.20 16.76
C THR A 66 -26.73 15.80 15.31
N GLU A 67 -26.06 14.78 14.78
CA GLU A 67 -26.58 13.99 13.65
C GLU A 67 -26.27 12.49 13.87
N ASP A 68 -27.33 11.70 13.81
CA ASP A 68 -27.41 10.25 14.01
C ASP A 68 -26.39 9.42 13.19
N PRO A 69 -25.73 8.41 13.76
CA PRO A 69 -25.11 7.34 12.98
C PRO A 69 -26.13 6.21 12.78
N LYS A 70 -27.05 6.35 11.82
CA LYS A 70 -27.83 5.23 11.31
C LYS A 70 -27.37 4.79 9.93
N ALA A 71 -26.81 3.58 9.94
CA ALA A 71 -26.94 2.57 8.89
C ALA A 71 -26.24 2.83 7.54
N GLN A 72 -24.99 2.37 7.47
CA GLN A 72 -24.56 1.56 6.32
C GLN A 72 -23.87 0.28 6.82
N SER A 73 -24.71 -0.70 7.17
CA SER A 73 -24.31 -2.10 7.12
C SER A 73 -24.62 -2.62 5.73
N LYS A 74 -23.62 -3.26 5.10
CA LYS A 74 -23.68 -4.37 4.12
C LYS A 74 -22.60 -4.26 3.04
N ALA A 75 -21.36 -4.48 3.45
CA ALA A 75 -20.53 -5.43 2.72
C ALA A 75 -20.13 -6.48 3.75
N LYS A 76 -20.79 -7.64 3.66
CA LYS A 76 -20.48 -8.82 4.43
C LYS A 76 -19.09 -9.25 3.98
N MET A 77 -18.08 -8.82 4.72
CA MET A 77 -16.69 -9.22 4.52
C MET A 77 -16.67 -10.75 4.70
N GLU A 78 -16.68 -11.45 3.57
CA GLU A 78 -16.44 -12.88 3.55
C GLU A 78 -15.10 -13.15 4.25
N ALA A 79 -15.10 -14.15 5.13
CA ALA A 79 -14.02 -14.57 6.02
C ALA A 79 -12.69 -13.82 5.81
N ALA A 80 -12.34 -12.94 6.76
CA ALA A 80 -11.17 -12.08 6.76
C ALA A 80 -9.86 -12.89 6.58
N THR A 81 -9.54 -13.21 5.33
CA THR A 81 -8.21 -13.62 4.91
C THR A 81 -7.34 -12.37 5.06
N PRO A 82 -6.19 -12.45 5.74
CA PRO A 82 -5.32 -11.28 5.90
C PRO A 82 -4.96 -10.72 4.50
N PRO A 83 -5.01 -9.40 4.31
CA PRO A 83 -4.75 -8.80 3.00
C PRO A 83 -3.31 -9.09 2.57
N ILE A 84 -3.15 -9.47 1.30
CA ILE A 84 -1.85 -9.77 0.72
C ILE A 84 -1.45 -8.59 -0.17
N PHE A 85 -0.25 -8.08 0.06
CA PHE A 85 0.32 -6.96 -0.68
C PHE A 85 1.50 -7.45 -1.52
N VAL A 86 1.44 -7.22 -2.82
CA VAL A 86 2.50 -7.49 -3.76
C VAL A 86 3.18 -6.17 -4.12
N PRO A 87 4.41 -5.91 -3.61
CA PRO A 87 5.13 -4.70 -3.95
C PRO A 87 5.65 -4.77 -5.39
N LEU A 88 5.60 -3.63 -6.08
CA LEU A 88 6.22 -3.44 -7.39
C LEU A 88 7.46 -2.58 -7.24
N ASP A 89 8.48 -2.82 -8.08
CA ASP A 89 9.64 -1.90 -8.12
C ASP A 89 9.18 -0.50 -8.52
N PRO A 90 9.81 0.55 -7.99
CA PRO A 90 9.43 1.93 -8.30
C PRO A 90 9.48 2.19 -9.81
N PHE A 91 8.54 3.01 -10.26
CA PHE A 91 8.43 3.47 -11.64
C PHE A 91 9.00 4.88 -11.73
N ILE A 92 9.81 5.12 -12.75
CA ILE A 92 10.27 6.46 -13.13
C ILE A 92 9.85 6.65 -14.58
N VAL A 93 8.99 7.63 -14.83
CA VAL A 93 8.44 7.90 -16.17
C VAL A 93 8.42 9.39 -16.46
N ASN A 94 8.50 9.72 -17.75
CA ASN A 94 8.21 11.07 -18.23
C ASN A 94 6.68 11.22 -18.35
N LEU A 95 6.17 12.35 -17.88
CA LEU A 95 4.76 12.68 -17.96
C LEU A 95 4.41 13.30 -19.32
N ALA A 96 3.13 13.26 -19.67
CA ALA A 96 2.61 13.76 -20.94
C ALA A 96 2.42 15.29 -20.99
N ASP A 97 3.09 16.03 -20.09
CA ASP A 97 3.02 17.49 -20.03
C ASP A 97 3.58 18.12 -21.31
N ARG A 98 2.86 19.10 -21.89
CA ARG A 98 3.21 19.70 -23.18
C ARG A 98 4.21 20.84 -23.06
N GLU A 99 4.18 21.57 -21.94
CA GLU A 99 4.93 22.82 -21.77
C GLU A 99 6.29 22.62 -21.08
N THR A 100 6.40 21.60 -20.22
CA THR A 100 7.60 21.32 -19.43
C THR A 100 7.85 19.83 -19.37
N GLU A 101 9.11 19.41 -19.54
CA GLU A 101 9.53 18.03 -19.28
C GLU A 101 9.46 17.76 -17.77
N ARG A 102 8.47 16.98 -17.36
CA ARG A 102 8.29 16.54 -15.98
C ARG A 102 8.42 15.03 -15.90
N PHE A 103 8.90 14.54 -14.77
CA PHE A 103 8.96 13.12 -14.50
C PHE A 103 8.33 12.78 -13.17
N ALA A 104 7.77 11.57 -13.08
CA ALA A 104 7.19 11.05 -11.86
C ALA A 104 7.97 9.82 -11.39
N GLN A 105 8.23 9.78 -10.08
CA GLN A 105 8.70 8.60 -9.37
C GLN A 105 7.56 8.07 -8.50
N ILE A 106 7.08 6.87 -8.80
CA ILE A 106 5.89 6.29 -8.15
C ILE A 106 6.20 4.85 -7.70
N GLY A 107 5.96 4.58 -6.43
CA GLY A 107 6.07 3.27 -5.80
C GLY A 107 4.67 2.73 -5.56
N ILE A 108 4.42 1.50 -6.00
CA ILE A 108 3.07 0.91 -6.01
C ILE A 108 3.10 -0.46 -5.32
N ASN A 109 2.14 -0.69 -4.44
CA ASN A 109 1.83 -1.99 -3.85
C ASN A 109 0.42 -2.40 -4.29
N LEU A 110 0.29 -3.59 -4.86
CA LEU A 110 -0.99 -4.14 -5.30
C LEU A 110 -1.54 -5.04 -4.20
N GLN A 111 -2.77 -4.76 -3.74
CA GLN A 111 -3.47 -5.63 -2.81
C GLN A 111 -4.29 -6.65 -3.59
N VAL A 112 -4.14 -7.92 -3.24
CA VAL A 112 -4.90 -9.04 -3.85
C VAL A 112 -5.79 -9.73 -2.83
N ASP A 113 -6.79 -10.45 -3.32
CA ASP A 113 -7.78 -11.17 -2.50
C ASP A 113 -7.35 -12.60 -2.14
N ASP A 114 -6.52 -13.28 -2.95
CA ASP A 114 -5.97 -14.62 -2.69
C ASP A 114 -4.43 -14.65 -2.79
N ALA A 115 -3.80 -15.47 -1.95
CA ALA A 115 -2.35 -15.73 -1.98
C ALA A 115 -1.90 -16.36 -3.30
N LYS A 116 -2.74 -17.19 -3.94
CA LYS A 116 -2.40 -17.80 -5.24
C LYS A 116 -2.26 -16.75 -6.33
N VAL A 117 -3.14 -15.75 -6.35
CA VAL A 117 -3.03 -14.61 -7.27
C VAL A 117 -1.72 -13.88 -7.04
N GLY A 118 -1.33 -13.66 -5.78
CA GLY A 118 -0.06 -13.01 -5.45
C GLY A 118 1.17 -13.77 -5.97
N GLU A 119 1.13 -15.11 -5.99
CA GLU A 119 2.18 -15.94 -6.59
C GLU A 119 2.14 -15.90 -8.12
N ASP A 120 0.96 -16.04 -8.73
CA ASP A 120 0.78 -15.98 -10.19
C ASP A 120 1.19 -14.61 -10.75
N MET A 121 0.92 -13.53 -10.02
CA MET A 121 1.36 -12.18 -10.34
C MET A 121 2.86 -12.11 -10.59
N LYS A 122 3.69 -12.87 -9.85
CA LYS A 122 5.14 -12.90 -10.03
C LYS A 122 5.54 -13.36 -11.43
N LEU A 123 4.80 -14.31 -12.02
CA LEU A 123 5.02 -14.78 -13.40
C LEU A 123 4.69 -13.69 -14.43
N TYR A 124 3.68 -12.86 -14.14
CA TYR A 124 3.22 -11.80 -15.04
C TYR A 124 3.84 -10.42 -14.75
N MET A 125 4.79 -10.32 -13.82
CA MET A 125 5.42 -9.04 -13.43
C MET A 125 5.91 -8.21 -14.62
N PRO A 126 6.59 -8.76 -15.63
CA PRO A 126 7.02 -7.97 -16.78
C PRO A 126 5.84 -7.34 -17.55
N ALA A 127 4.75 -8.09 -17.72
CA ALA A 127 3.55 -7.62 -18.40
C ALA A 127 2.80 -6.57 -17.57
N ILE A 128 2.66 -6.80 -16.25
CA ILE A 128 2.04 -5.86 -15.31
C ILE A 128 2.82 -4.53 -15.30
N ARG A 129 4.15 -4.59 -15.20
CA ARG A 129 5.01 -3.39 -15.23
C ARG A 129 4.85 -2.62 -16.54
N ASN A 130 4.85 -3.31 -17.68
CA ASN A 130 4.64 -2.67 -18.97
C ASN A 130 3.28 -1.98 -19.06
N ALA A 131 2.20 -2.63 -18.61
CA ALA A 131 0.87 -2.04 -18.60
C ALA A 131 0.81 -0.76 -17.74
N ILE A 132 1.43 -0.78 -16.56
CA ILE A 132 1.49 0.37 -15.66
C ILE A 132 2.33 1.50 -16.28
N LEU A 133 3.48 1.19 -16.88
CA LEU A 133 4.32 2.18 -17.56
C LEU A 133 3.56 2.90 -18.68
N LEU A 134 2.82 2.17 -19.50
CA LEU A 134 2.00 2.74 -20.56
C LEU A 134 0.93 3.67 -19.97
N ILE A 135 0.19 3.23 -18.94
CA ILE A 135 -0.81 4.07 -18.26
C ILE A 135 -0.19 5.36 -17.74
N LEU A 136 0.94 5.27 -17.04
CA LEU A 136 1.61 6.43 -16.46
C LEU A 136 2.16 7.40 -17.52
N SER A 137 2.63 6.89 -18.66
CA SER A 137 3.15 7.72 -19.76
C SER A 137 2.11 8.63 -20.41
N HIS A 138 0.83 8.32 -20.24
CA HIS A 138 -0.29 9.13 -20.74
C HIS A 138 -0.82 10.15 -19.74
N LYS A 139 -0.27 10.21 -18.52
CA LYS A 139 -0.74 11.12 -17.46
C LYS A 139 0.03 12.42 -17.45
N THR A 140 -0.64 13.50 -17.09
CA THR A 140 -0.04 14.83 -16.91
C THR A 140 0.21 15.12 -15.43
N ALA A 141 1.12 16.05 -15.12
CA ALA A 141 1.39 16.43 -13.74
C ALA A 141 0.15 17.00 -13.04
N GLU A 142 -0.67 17.79 -13.75
CA GLU A 142 -1.89 18.39 -13.19
C GLU A 142 -2.89 17.34 -12.70
N GLU A 143 -3.10 16.27 -13.47
CA GLU A 143 -3.97 15.16 -13.07
C GLU A 143 -3.41 14.46 -11.83
N LEU A 144 -2.11 14.15 -11.84
CA LEU A 144 -1.45 13.37 -10.79
C LEU A 144 -1.25 14.11 -9.47
N LEU A 145 -1.30 15.45 -9.47
CA LEU A 145 -1.24 16.25 -8.25
C LEU A 145 -2.54 16.21 -7.45
N THR A 146 -3.68 16.06 -8.13
CA THR A 146 -5.01 16.03 -7.49
C THR A 146 -5.29 14.69 -6.79
N ALA A 147 -6.08 14.72 -5.71
CA ALA A 147 -6.52 13.51 -5.03
C ALA A 147 -7.40 12.64 -5.95
N GLU A 148 -8.33 13.27 -6.69
CA GLU A 148 -9.20 12.59 -7.64
C GLU A 148 -8.41 11.91 -8.76
N GLY A 149 -7.39 12.56 -9.31
CA GLY A 149 -6.54 11.97 -10.34
C GLY A 149 -5.74 10.78 -9.85
N LYS A 150 -5.25 10.80 -8.60
CA LYS A 150 -4.60 9.63 -7.98
C LYS A 150 -5.56 8.44 -7.81
N ILE A 151 -6.81 8.70 -7.46
CA ILE A 151 -7.85 7.66 -7.34
C ILE A 151 -8.20 7.09 -8.73
N LYS A 152 -8.37 7.96 -9.74
CA LYS A 152 -8.59 7.53 -11.13
C LYS A 152 -7.43 6.68 -11.64
N LEU A 153 -6.20 7.12 -11.41
CA LEU A 153 -4.98 6.38 -11.75
C LEU A 153 -4.94 5.01 -11.05
N ALA A 154 -5.29 4.95 -9.76
CA ALA A 154 -5.32 3.69 -9.03
C ALA A 154 -6.30 2.69 -9.68
N GLY A 155 -7.49 3.15 -10.08
CA GLY A 155 -8.44 2.32 -10.80
C GLY A 155 -7.94 1.88 -12.18
N GLU A 156 -7.24 2.73 -12.92
CA GLU A 156 -6.62 2.37 -14.19
C GLU A 156 -5.51 1.33 -14.02
N ILE A 157 -4.62 1.51 -13.04
CA ILE A 157 -3.56 0.56 -12.69
C ILE A 157 -4.17 -0.79 -12.31
N GLN A 158 -5.21 -0.79 -11.47
CA GLN A 158 -5.91 -1.99 -11.04
C GLN A 158 -6.43 -2.79 -12.25
N ARG A 159 -7.05 -2.09 -13.23
CA ARG A 159 -7.54 -2.71 -14.47
C ARG A 159 -6.42 -3.17 -15.39
N GLY A 160 -5.39 -2.34 -15.58
CA GLY A 160 -4.26 -2.63 -16.45
C GLY A 160 -3.45 -3.84 -15.97
N ALA A 161 -3.19 -3.91 -14.66
CA ALA A 161 -2.46 -5.02 -14.06
C ALA A 161 -3.25 -6.33 -14.12
N ALA A 162 -4.56 -6.32 -13.86
CA ALA A 162 -5.38 -7.51 -14.01
C ALA A 162 -5.54 -7.94 -15.48
N ARG A 163 -5.68 -7.00 -16.42
CA ARG A 163 -5.66 -7.30 -17.87
C ARG A 163 -4.35 -7.95 -18.31
N ALA A 164 -3.21 -7.52 -17.75
CA ALA A 164 -1.91 -8.12 -18.04
C ALA A 164 -1.79 -9.59 -17.59
N MET A 165 -2.59 -10.00 -16.60
CA MET A 165 -2.72 -11.40 -16.17
C MET A 165 -3.81 -12.18 -16.94
N GLY A 166 -4.45 -11.55 -17.93
CA GLY A 166 -5.49 -12.18 -18.75
C GLY A 166 -6.92 -12.06 -18.19
N TYR A 167 -7.15 -11.26 -17.15
CA TYR A 167 -8.51 -10.96 -16.69
C TYR A 167 -9.17 -9.91 -17.59
N GLU A 168 -10.28 -10.25 -18.23
CA GLU A 168 -11.04 -9.32 -19.06
C GLU A 168 -11.88 -8.38 -18.19
N ILE A 169 -11.34 -7.21 -17.85
CA ILE A 169 -12.08 -6.16 -17.14
C ILE A 169 -12.77 -5.22 -18.11
N ALA A 170 -14.10 -5.22 -18.06
CA ALA A 170 -14.92 -4.25 -18.77
C ALA A 170 -14.61 -2.85 -18.25
N GLU A 171 -14.18 -1.96 -19.14
CA GLU A 171 -14.04 -0.54 -18.81
C GLU A 171 -15.42 0.03 -18.47
N PRO A 172 -15.55 0.85 -17.41
CA PRO A 172 -16.79 1.57 -17.17
C PRO A 172 -17.05 2.43 -18.41
N ALA A 173 -18.19 2.19 -19.06
CA ALA A 173 -18.59 3.00 -20.21
C ALA A 173 -18.59 4.49 -19.79
N PRO A 174 -17.99 5.40 -20.58
CA PRO A 174 -18.16 6.82 -20.34
C PRO A 174 -19.67 7.11 -20.31
N GLU A 175 -20.12 7.85 -19.30
CA GLU A 175 -21.51 8.30 -19.24
C GLU A 175 -21.80 9.08 -20.53
N GLU A 176 -22.60 8.49 -21.42
CA GLU A 176 -23.11 9.16 -22.60
C GLU A 176 -23.92 10.37 -22.10
N THR A 177 -23.34 11.56 -22.20
CA THR A 177 -24.10 12.81 -22.21
C THR A 177 -25.09 12.70 -23.35
N VAL A 178 -26.34 12.41 -22.99
CA VAL A 178 -27.46 12.32 -23.92
C VAL A 178 -27.71 13.72 -24.46
N GLU A 179 -27.11 14.05 -25.60
CA GLU A 179 -27.57 15.18 -26.41
C GLU A 179 -28.95 14.81 -26.98
N PRO A 180 -29.99 15.63 -26.77
CA PRO A 180 -31.31 15.34 -27.33
C PRO A 180 -31.29 15.73 -28.81
N SER A 181 -30.99 14.78 -29.69
CA SER A 181 -31.28 14.95 -31.11
C SER A 181 -32.80 14.87 -31.32
N ALA A 182 -33.39 16.02 -31.61
CA ALA A 182 -34.70 16.12 -32.22
C ALA A 182 -34.68 15.54 -33.65
N ASP A 183 -35.90 15.26 -34.14
CA ASP A 183 -36.29 15.04 -35.53
C ASP A 183 -36.51 13.57 -35.98
N GLY A 184 -37.79 13.18 -35.99
CA GLY A 184 -38.48 12.96 -37.27
C GLY A 184 -38.38 11.59 -37.95
N GLU A 185 -39.35 10.74 -37.62
CA GLU A 185 -40.14 9.88 -38.54
C GLU A 185 -39.47 8.73 -39.35
N THR A 186 -39.90 7.51 -38.97
CA THR A 186 -40.36 6.38 -39.81
C THR A 186 -39.33 5.58 -40.63
N GLU A 187 -39.07 4.33 -40.24
CA GLU A 187 -39.50 3.09 -40.93
C GLU A 187 -38.92 1.86 -40.20
N ALA A 188 -39.76 0.88 -39.84
CA ALA A 188 -39.33 -0.37 -39.20
C ALA A 188 -38.81 -1.38 -40.24
N PRO A 189 -37.86 -2.27 -39.89
CA PRO A 189 -38.29 -3.65 -39.72
C PRO A 189 -37.54 -4.51 -38.65
N ALA A 190 -38.29 -5.46 -38.09
CA ALA A 190 -37.95 -6.76 -37.49
C ALA A 190 -37.14 -6.85 -36.15
N PRO A 191 -37.60 -7.66 -35.17
CA PRO A 191 -36.94 -7.81 -33.88
C PRO A 191 -35.78 -8.80 -34.00
N GLN A 192 -34.58 -8.31 -34.28
CA GLN A 192 -33.39 -9.14 -34.09
C GLN A 192 -33.21 -9.39 -32.59
N LYS A 193 -33.37 -10.65 -32.21
CA LYS A 193 -33.18 -11.18 -30.86
C LYS A 193 -31.84 -10.68 -30.31
N LYS A 194 -31.89 -9.65 -29.46
CA LYS A 194 -30.77 -9.20 -28.64
C LYS A 194 -30.33 -10.39 -27.79
N ARG A 195 -29.30 -11.11 -28.24
CA ARG A 195 -28.53 -12.02 -27.40
C ARG A 195 -28.00 -11.15 -26.26
N LYS A 196 -28.68 -11.17 -25.12
CA LYS A 196 -28.18 -10.64 -23.85
C LYS A 196 -26.88 -11.38 -23.56
N LYS A 197 -25.73 -10.84 -24.02
CA LYS A 197 -24.42 -11.24 -23.51
C LYS A 197 -24.54 -11.06 -22.00
N LYS A 198 -24.51 -12.18 -21.27
CA LYS A 198 -24.47 -12.17 -19.81
C LYS A 198 -23.33 -11.22 -19.45
N LYS A 199 -23.67 -10.14 -18.75
CA LYS A 199 -22.70 -9.22 -18.16
C LYS A 199 -21.96 -10.08 -17.12
N ALA A 200 -20.90 -10.76 -17.56
CA ALA A 200 -20.01 -11.47 -16.67
C ALA A 200 -19.46 -10.37 -15.78
N GLU A 201 -19.87 -10.38 -14.53
CA GLU A 201 -19.27 -9.57 -13.49
C GLU A 201 -17.79 -9.86 -13.56
N SER A 202 -17.03 -8.90 -14.10
CA SER A 202 -15.62 -9.13 -14.39
C SER A 202 -14.92 -9.20 -13.05
N TYR A 203 -14.51 -10.41 -12.68
CA TYR A 203 -13.76 -10.65 -11.47
C TYR A 203 -12.38 -9.99 -11.61
N ASN A 204 -12.10 -9.05 -10.69
CA ASN A 204 -10.80 -8.41 -10.57
C ASN A 204 -10.10 -8.92 -9.32
N PRO A 205 -9.01 -9.69 -9.45
CA PRO A 205 -8.31 -10.24 -8.30
C PRO A 205 -7.45 -9.18 -7.57
N ILE A 206 -7.22 -8.03 -8.20
CA ILE A 206 -6.56 -6.89 -7.57
C ILE A 206 -7.64 -6.07 -6.89
N VAL A 207 -7.63 -6.02 -5.57
CA VAL A 207 -8.66 -5.35 -4.76
C VAL A 207 -8.42 -3.84 -4.72
N GLN A 208 -7.18 -3.43 -4.46
CA GLN A 208 -6.78 -2.03 -4.31
C GLN A 208 -5.33 -1.80 -4.74
N VAL A 209 -5.04 -0.55 -5.12
CA VAL A 209 -3.69 -0.06 -5.44
C VAL A 209 -3.28 0.93 -4.36
N HIS A 210 -2.13 0.69 -3.75
CA HIS A 210 -1.57 1.51 -2.69
C HIS A 210 -0.28 2.19 -3.16
N TYR A 211 -0.18 3.50 -2.99
CA TYR A 211 1.03 4.23 -3.33
C TYR A 211 1.99 4.25 -2.13
N ALA A 212 3.18 3.69 -2.30
CA ALA A 212 4.25 3.72 -1.28
C ALA A 212 5.02 5.05 -1.31
N ASN A 213 5.23 5.62 -2.50
CA ASN A 213 5.72 6.97 -2.70
C ASN A 213 5.12 7.55 -3.99
N PHE A 214 5.00 8.87 -4.06
CA PHE A 214 4.44 9.57 -5.21
C PHE A 214 5.08 10.95 -5.32
N ILE A 215 6.10 11.06 -6.16
CA ILE A 215 6.91 12.27 -6.34
C ILE A 215 6.81 12.69 -7.80
N ILE A 216 6.56 13.98 -8.05
CA ILE A 216 6.58 14.60 -9.38
C ILE A 216 7.65 15.69 -9.34
N GLN A 217 8.52 15.73 -10.36
CA GLN A 217 9.61 16.70 -10.52
C GLN A 217 9.51 17.41 -11.86
#